data_AF-A0A1I8PSW2-F1
#
_entry.id   AF-A0A1I8PSW2-F1
#
_cell.length_a   1.000
_cell.length_b   1.000
_cell.length_c   1.000
_cell.angle_alpha   90.00
_cell.angle_beta   90.00
_cell.angle_gamma   90.00
#
_symmetry.space_group_name_H-M   'P 1'
#
loop_
_entity.id
_entity.type
_entity.pdbx_description
1 polymer ?
#
loop_
_entity_poly.entity_id
_entity_poly.type
_entity_poly.pdbx_seq_one_letter_code
_entity_poly.pdbx_strand_id
1 'polypeptide(L)'
;MHLHVQLHEVPINNITLNAQFFQKGNGYRPFLYNNTMDLCEFFKHPKRFMFWKILYDCFRPYSNVNHTCPYDHDIIIENLILNTEMMTLIPFPENDYMIQLQLAAYDVYRAKVKVYLRIF
;
A
#
# COMPACT_ATOMS: atom_id res chain seq x y z
N MET A 1 -13.48 2.14 -5.43
CA MET A 1 -13.04 2.98 -4.28
C MET A 1 -12.43 4.26 -4.83
N HIS A 2 -12.69 5.40 -4.19
CA HIS A 2 -12.08 6.70 -4.54
C HIS A 2 -11.34 7.25 -3.32
N LEU A 3 -10.10 7.68 -3.50
CA LEU A 3 -9.25 8.25 -2.46
C LEU A 3 -8.47 9.43 -3.06
N HIS A 4 -8.57 10.59 -2.43
CA HIS A 4 -7.77 11.77 -2.77
C HIS A 4 -6.98 12.19 -1.53
N VAL A 5 -5.66 12.27 -1.69
CA VAL A 5 -4.71 12.63 -0.64
C VAL A 5 -3.96 13.88 -1.09
N GLN A 6 -4.20 14.98 -0.39
CA GLN A 6 -3.54 16.26 -0.66
C GLN A 6 -2.17 16.32 0.01
N LEU A 7 -1.15 16.72 -0.75
CA LEU A 7 0.20 16.91 -0.22
C LEU A 7 0.44 18.40 0.07
N HIS A 8 0.54 18.77 1.35
CA HIS A 8 0.71 20.17 1.75
C HIS A 8 2.17 20.66 1.71
N GLU A 9 3.14 19.76 1.91
CA GLU A 9 4.57 20.06 1.87
C GLU A 9 5.19 19.29 0.70
N VAL A 10 5.45 19.96 -0.43
CA VAL A 10 6.03 19.39 -1.66
C VAL A 10 7.33 20.12 -2.05
N PRO A 11 8.29 19.46 -2.72
CA PRO A 11 8.29 18.07 -3.15
C PRO A 11 8.68 17.08 -2.03
N ILE A 12 8.02 15.92 -2.00
CA ILE A 12 8.36 14.86 -1.05
C ILE A 12 9.33 13.87 -1.71
N ASN A 13 10.55 13.79 -1.15
CA ASN A 13 11.63 12.99 -1.71
C ASN A 13 11.99 11.76 -0.88
N ASN A 14 11.48 11.68 0.35
CA ASN A 14 11.69 10.57 1.27
C ASN A 14 10.33 10.15 1.82
N ILE A 15 9.89 8.97 1.40
CA ILE A 15 8.65 8.37 1.89
C ILE A 15 8.96 6.95 2.34
N THR A 16 8.70 6.70 3.61
CA THR A 16 8.83 5.38 4.21
C THR A 16 7.44 4.81 4.47
N LEU A 17 7.18 3.62 3.95
CA LEU A 17 5.96 2.86 4.20
C LEU A 17 6.26 1.72 5.17
N ASN A 18 5.65 1.75 6.34
CA ASN A 18 5.53 0.59 7.21
C ASN A 18 4.20 -0.11 6.95
N ALA A 19 4.26 -1.39 6.62
CA ALA A 19 3.09 -2.19 6.34
C ALA A 19 3.03 -3.43 7.22
N GLN A 20 1.89 -3.60 7.88
CA GLN A 20 1.62 -4.67 8.84
C GLN A 20 0.37 -5.43 8.42
N PHE A 21 0.51 -6.76 8.36
CA PHE A 21 -0.57 -7.64 7.94
C PHE A 21 -1.14 -8.43 9.13
N PHE A 22 -2.46 -8.40 9.27
CA PHE A 22 -3.19 -9.05 10.35
C PHE A 22 -4.25 -9.98 9.78
N GLN A 23 -4.43 -11.14 10.42
CA GLN A 23 -5.51 -12.08 10.13
C GLN A 23 -6.48 -12.12 11.30
N LYS A 24 -7.77 -12.30 11.02
CA LYS A 24 -8.81 -12.43 12.02
C LYS A 24 -8.85 -13.85 12.60
N GLY A 25 -8.76 -13.92 13.92
CA GLY A 25 -9.12 -15.08 14.74
C GLY A 25 -9.97 -14.59 15.92
N ASN A 26 -9.48 -14.76 17.15
CA ASN A 26 -10.03 -14.09 18.35
C ASN A 26 -9.59 -12.60 18.41
N GLY A 27 -9.87 -11.85 17.35
CA GLY A 27 -9.32 -10.52 17.07
C GLY A 27 -8.30 -10.50 15.93
N TYR A 28 -7.87 -9.32 15.50
CA TYR A 28 -6.83 -9.16 14.46
C TYR A 28 -5.45 -9.43 15.06
N ARG A 29 -4.83 -10.54 14.64
CA ARG A 29 -3.48 -10.94 15.09
C ARG A 29 -2.48 -10.75 13.96
N PRO A 30 -1.24 -10.28 14.24
CA PRO A 30 -0.19 -10.22 13.23
C PRO A 30 0.03 -11.61 12.62
N PHE A 31 -0.05 -11.71 11.29
CA PHE A 31 -0.10 -13.01 10.61
C PHE A 31 1.18 -13.35 9.85
N LEU A 32 1.88 -12.36 9.28
CA LEU A 32 3.02 -12.62 8.40
C LEU A 32 4.16 -11.61 8.56
N TYR A 33 3.95 -10.33 8.22
CA TYR A 33 5.04 -9.35 8.12
C TYR A 33 4.70 -7.97 8.68
N ASN A 34 5.67 -7.41 9.40
CA ASN A 34 5.79 -5.99 9.71
C ASN A 34 7.02 -5.48 8.95
N ASN A 35 6.81 -5.05 7.70
CA ASN A 35 7.90 -4.62 6.82
C ASN A 35 7.88 -3.10 6.67
N THR A 36 9.04 -2.48 6.83
CA THR A 36 9.27 -1.08 6.50
C THR A 36 10.05 -1.01 5.20
N MET A 37 9.61 -0.20 4.26
CA MET A 37 10.30 0.02 3.00
C MET A 37 10.28 1.48 2.59
N ASP A 38 11.35 1.94 1.95
CA ASP A 38 11.41 3.22 1.27
C ASP A 38 10.65 3.09 -0.07
N LEU A 39 9.58 3.88 -0.22
CA LEU A 39 8.76 3.87 -1.43
C LEU A 39 9.51 4.43 -2.63
N CYS A 40 10.33 5.47 -2.43
CA CYS A 40 11.13 6.05 -3.51
C CYS A 40 12.12 5.04 -4.07
N GLU A 41 12.75 4.24 -3.20
CA GLU A 41 13.63 3.15 -3.59
C GLU A 41 12.86 1.98 -4.24
N PHE A 42 11.69 1.64 -3.71
CA PHE A 42 10.81 0.63 -4.30
C PHE A 42 10.41 0.98 -5.74
N PHE A 43 10.05 2.23 -6.02
CA PHE A 43 9.69 2.64 -7.39
C PHE A 43 10.87 2.61 -8.36
N LYS A 44 12.11 2.80 -7.88
CA LYS A 44 13.32 2.61 -8.70
C LYS A 44 13.57 1.13 -8.98
N HIS A 45 13.36 0.26 -7.99
CA HIS A 45 13.68 -1.17 -8.06
C HIS A 45 12.52 -2.08 -7.61
N PRO A 46 11.37 -2.08 -8.32
CA PRO A 46 10.15 -2.76 -7.85
C PRO A 46 10.29 -4.29 -7.85
N LYS A 47 11.18 -4.84 -8.69
CA LYS A 47 11.42 -6.28 -8.78
C LYS A 47 12.01 -6.89 -7.50
N ARG A 48 12.64 -6.10 -6.63
CA ARG A 48 13.25 -6.58 -5.38
C ARG A 48 12.20 -7.05 -4.37
N PHE A 49 10.99 -6.48 -4.43
CA PHE A 49 9.93 -6.70 -3.47
C PHE A 49 8.69 -7.28 -4.17
N MET A 50 8.76 -8.56 -4.54
CA MET A 50 7.77 -9.20 -5.41
C MET A 50 6.32 -9.12 -4.88
N PHE A 51 6.12 -9.29 -3.58
CA PHE A 51 4.80 -9.15 -2.96
C PHE A 51 4.24 -7.72 -3.12
N TRP A 52 5.04 -6.70 -2.80
CA TRP A 52 4.67 -5.29 -2.96
C TRP A 52 4.48 -4.90 -4.42
N LYS A 53 5.24 -5.52 -5.33
CA LYS A 53 5.06 -5.36 -6.77
C LYS A 53 3.69 -5.85 -7.24
N ILE A 54 3.24 -7.03 -6.79
CA ILE A 54 1.91 -7.55 -7.15
C ILE A 54 0.82 -6.59 -6.69
N LEU A 55 0.89 -6.13 -5.44
CA LEU A 55 -0.05 -5.14 -4.92
C LEU A 55 0.01 -3.85 -5.73
N TYR A 56 1.21 -3.29 -5.95
CA TYR A 56 1.40 -2.08 -6.73
C TYR A 56 0.83 -2.22 -8.14
N ASP A 57 1.08 -3.33 -8.84
CA ASP A 57 0.55 -3.57 -10.19
C ASP A 57 -1.00 -3.61 -10.21
N CYS A 58 -1.65 -3.98 -9.10
CA CYS A 58 -3.11 -3.93 -8.95
C CYS A 58 -3.63 -2.47 -8.81
N PHE A 59 -2.95 -1.63 -8.02
CA PHE A 59 -3.39 -0.24 -7.78
C PHE A 59 -2.91 0.75 -8.84
N ARG A 60 -1.77 0.49 -9.49
CA ARG A 60 -1.14 1.35 -10.50
C ARG A 60 -2.10 1.85 -11.58
N PRO A 61 -2.95 1.03 -12.23
CA PRO A 61 -3.84 1.53 -13.29
C PRO A 61 -4.96 2.45 -12.77
N TYR A 62 -5.21 2.43 -11.46
CA TYR A 62 -6.25 3.22 -10.80
C TYR A 62 -5.69 4.40 -10.01
N SER A 63 -4.38 4.67 -10.10
CA SER A 63 -3.72 5.72 -9.33
C SER A 63 -2.79 6.57 -10.20
N ASN A 64 -2.58 7.82 -9.80
CA ASN A 64 -1.60 8.69 -10.44
C ASN A 64 -0.16 8.47 -9.93
N VAL A 65 0.06 7.50 -9.04
CA VAL A 65 1.35 7.17 -8.43
C VAL A 65 2.17 6.24 -9.33
N ASN A 66 2.43 6.65 -10.57
CA ASN A 66 3.09 5.81 -11.58
C ASN A 66 4.57 6.19 -11.85
N HIS A 67 5.07 7.21 -11.16
CA HIS A 67 6.41 7.76 -11.31
C HIS A 67 7.26 7.54 -10.05
N THR A 68 8.57 7.73 -10.20
CA THR A 68 9.51 7.74 -9.07
C THR A 68 9.48 9.10 -8.39
N CYS A 69 9.78 9.15 -7.08
CA CYS A 69 9.96 10.41 -6.34
C CYS A 69 10.91 11.36 -7.10
N PRO A 70 10.73 12.70 -7.02
CA PRO A 70 9.87 13.45 -6.09
C PRO A 70 8.36 13.39 -6.38
N TYR A 71 7.53 13.45 -5.33
CA TYR A 71 6.08 13.70 -5.46
C TYR A 71 5.80 15.18 -5.22
N ASP A 72 5.25 15.85 -6.23
CA ASP A 72 4.95 17.27 -6.25
C ASP A 72 3.46 17.59 -6.47
N HIS A 73 2.63 16.54 -6.53
CA HIS A 73 1.20 16.63 -6.77
C HIS A 73 0.43 15.72 -5.81
N ASP A 74 -0.86 15.99 -5.69
CA ASP A 74 -1.78 15.18 -4.89
C ASP A 74 -1.81 13.74 -5.35
N ILE A 75 -1.94 12.81 -4.41
CA ILE A 75 -2.09 11.38 -4.72
C ILE A 75 -3.58 11.08 -4.88
N ILE A 76 -3.96 10.56 -6.03
CA ILE A 76 -5.34 10.25 -6.39
C ILE A 76 -5.43 8.79 -6.77
N ILE A 77 -6.37 8.08 -6.15
CA ILE A 77 -6.79 6.74 -6.52
C ILE A 77 -8.26 6.83 -6.93
N GLU A 78 -8.56 6.60 -8.20
CA GLU A 78 -9.92 6.67 -8.72
C GLU A 78 -10.39 5.31 -9.21
N ASN A 79 -11.66 5.00 -8.97
CA ASN A 79 -12.33 3.83 -9.54
C ASN A 79 -11.59 2.51 -9.32
N LEU A 80 -10.86 2.38 -8.19
CA LEU A 80 -10.21 1.11 -7.86
C LEU A 80 -11.27 0.02 -7.70
N ILE A 81 -11.21 -0.97 -8.58
CA ILE A 81 -12.02 -2.18 -8.56
C ILE A 81 -11.06 -3.35 -8.36
N LEU A 82 -11.26 -4.08 -7.27
CA LEU A 82 -10.48 -5.28 -6.98
C LEU A 82 -11.10 -6.45 -7.73
N ASN A 83 -10.43 -6.92 -8.77
CA ASN A 83 -10.90 -8.04 -9.59
C ASN A 83 -10.48 -9.39 -9.00
N THR A 84 -11.21 -10.45 -9.36
CA THR A 84 -10.93 -11.82 -8.90
C THR A 84 -9.51 -12.28 -9.26
N GLU A 85 -9.01 -11.92 -10.45
CA GLU A 85 -7.64 -12.23 -10.87
C GLU A 85 -6.57 -11.56 -9.98
N MET A 86 -6.85 -10.35 -9.48
CA MET A 86 -5.95 -9.68 -8.55
C MET A 86 -5.96 -10.37 -7.19
N MET A 87 -7.12 -10.89 -6.78
CA MET A 87 -7.29 -11.63 -5.54
C MET A 87 -6.65 -13.03 -5.59
N THR A 88 -6.67 -13.72 -6.74
CA THR A 88 -6.00 -15.02 -6.90
C THR A 88 -4.48 -14.93 -6.87
N LEU A 89 -3.91 -13.76 -7.23
CA LEU A 89 -2.47 -13.50 -7.09
C LEU A 89 -2.04 -13.32 -5.62
N ILE A 90 -2.98 -13.06 -4.71
CA ILE A 90 -2.72 -12.91 -3.30
C ILE A 90 -2.74 -14.32 -2.65
N PRO A 91 -1.59 -14.87 -2.20
CA PRO A 91 -1.49 -16.25 -1.74
C PRO A 91 -1.96 -16.38 -0.28
N PHE A 92 -3.12 -15.83 0.06
CA PHE A 92 -3.67 -15.88 1.41
C PHE A 92 -4.92 -16.78 1.44
N PRO A 93 -5.07 -17.62 2.47
CA PRO A 93 -6.25 -18.48 2.60
C PRO A 93 -7.52 -17.65 2.84
N GLU A 94 -8.68 -18.24 2.61
CA GLU A 94 -9.98 -17.65 2.92
C GLU A 94 -10.04 -17.23 4.39
N ASN A 95 -10.11 -15.92 4.63
CA ASN A 95 -10.27 -15.33 5.96
C ASN A 95 -10.56 -13.83 5.85
N ASP A 96 -10.86 -13.21 6.99
CA ASP A 96 -10.86 -11.77 7.16
C ASP A 96 -9.44 -11.30 7.51
N TYR A 97 -8.97 -10.26 6.83
CA TYR A 97 -7.66 -9.67 7.01
C TYR A 97 -7.77 -8.16 7.27
N MET A 98 -6.77 -7.63 7.96
CA MET A 98 -6.56 -6.19 8.09
C MET A 98 -5.12 -5.88 7.67
N ILE A 99 -4.98 -4.95 6.72
CA ILE A 99 -3.69 -4.37 6.35
C ILE A 99 -3.60 -3.00 6.99
N GLN A 100 -2.55 -2.76 7.77
CA GLN A 100 -2.24 -1.45 8.30
C GLN A 100 -1.04 -0.88 7.56
N LEU A 101 -1.23 0.28 6.93
CA LEU A 101 -0.21 1.02 6.20
C LEU A 101 0.07 2.32 6.97
N GLN A 102 1.31 2.55 7.36
CA GLN A 102 1.76 3.78 7.99
C GLN A 102 2.79 4.45 7.10
N LEU A 103 2.47 5.66 6.65
CA LEU A 103 3.31 6.46 5.78
C LEU A 103 4.04 7.51 6.63
N ALA A 104 5.36 7.54 6.50
CA ALA A 104 6.21 8.57 7.06
C ALA A 104 6.88 9.35 5.93
N ALA A 105 6.91 10.67 6.05
CA ALA A 105 7.68 11.55 5.19
C ALA A 105 8.76 12.19 6.04
N TYR A 106 10.03 12.08 5.61
CA TYR A 106 11.19 12.53 6.39
C TYR A 106 11.19 11.99 7.83
N ASP A 107 10.97 10.68 7.99
CA ASP A 107 10.89 9.96 9.28
C ASP A 107 9.77 10.40 10.25
N VAL A 108 8.89 11.30 9.81
CA VAL A 108 7.70 11.72 10.57
C VAL A 108 6.47 11.03 10.00
N TYR A 109 5.76 10.25 10.82
CA TYR A 109 4.50 9.63 10.42
C TYR A 109 3.45 10.68 10.06
N ARG A 110 2.99 10.69 8.80
CA ARG A 110 2.00 11.63 8.29
C ARG A 110 0.63 11.01 8.10
N ALA A 111 0.55 9.71 7.81
CA ALA A 111 -0.71 9.03 7.57
C ALA A 111 -0.73 7.60 8.08
N LYS A 112 -1.91 7.13 8.48
CA LYS A 112 -2.17 5.75 8.87
C LYS A 112 -3.47 5.28 8.22
N VAL A 113 -3.36 4.28 7.37
CA VAL A 113 -4.49 3.67 6.65
C VAL A 113 -4.69 2.25 7.17
N LYS A 114 -5.94 1.88 7.44
CA LYS A 114 -6.34 0.50 7.75
C LYS A 114 -7.29 0.03 6.67
N VAL A 115 -6.90 -1.03 5.97
CA VAL A 115 -7.71 -1.67 4.94
C VAL A 115 -8.19 -2.99 5.50
N TYR A 116 -9.51 -3.21 5.49
CA TYR A 116 -10.11 -4.47 5.89
C TYR A 116 -10.54 -5.22 4.63
N LEU A 117 -10.12 -6.47 4.54
CA LEU A 117 -10.34 -7.33 3.37
C LEU A 117 -10.96 -8.63 3.84
N ARG A 118 -11.85 -9.19 3.02
CA ARG A 118 -12.40 -10.52 3.24
C ARG A 118 -12.16 -11.34 1.98
N ILE A 119 -11.42 -12.43 2.12
CA ILE A 119 -11.12 -13.37 1.04
C ILE A 119 -12.07 -14.56 1.22
N PHE A 120 -12.78 -14.91 0.15
CA PHE A 120 -13.74 -16.00 0.04
C PHE A 120 -13.34 -16.94 -1.09
#